data_AF-A0A0F3KYJ5-F1
#
_entry.id   AF-A0A0F3KYJ5-F1
#
_cell.length_a   1.000
_cell.length_b   1.000
_cell.length_c   1.000
_cell.angle_alpha   90.00
_cell.angle_beta   90.00
_cell.angle_gamma   90.00
#
_symmetry.space_group_name_H-M   'P 1'
#
loop_
_entity.id
_entity.type
_entity.pdbx_description
1 polymer ?
#
loop_
_entity_poly.entity_id
_entity_poly.type
_entity_poly.pdbx_seq_one_letter_code
_entity_poly.pdbx_strand_id
1 'polypeptide(L)'
;MSGGRPMSEATWKAFSERVTWDARFHATVEAGERLSADALASVNDRNANVLVAVAALMDRRVDTGEDDNALGQEVARLDAKLNVLMEIVNRLLLPQSSLPPRIAVRFNALGMVLPWDGLPPVGQPVLVKLHFDVCRALPLELPGIREAGPADGKGFVGFEGLTEPVRDEIERLVFRQHRRQVAEARANAAQG
;
A
#
# COMPACT_ATOMS: atom_id res chain seq x y z
N MET A 1 -24.96 30.59 13.44
CA MET A 1 -24.99 29.53 12.42
C MET A 1 -23.57 29.01 12.28
N SER A 2 -23.30 27.85 12.87
CA SER A 2 -21.95 27.32 13.05
C SER A 2 -21.46 26.72 11.71
N GLY A 3 -20.55 27.42 11.04
CA GLY A 3 -19.92 26.95 9.82
C GLY A 3 -18.86 25.90 10.14
N GLY A 4 -19.14 24.64 9.81
CA GLY A 4 -18.13 23.57 9.84
C GLY A 4 -17.02 23.90 8.84
N ARG A 5 -15.89 24.39 9.34
CA ARG A 5 -14.61 24.39 8.60
C ARG A 5 -14.02 22.96 8.61
N PRO A 6 -13.18 22.60 7.64
CA PRO A 6 -13.39 21.47 6.74
C PRO A 6 -12.51 20.28 7.12
N MET A 7 -13.11 19.20 7.60
CA MET A 7 -12.40 17.95 7.93
C MET A 7 -11.46 17.50 6.80
N SER A 8 -11.86 17.73 5.54
CA SER A 8 -11.08 17.36 4.36
C SER A 8 -9.76 18.12 4.20
N GLU A 9 -9.70 19.39 4.60
CA GLU A 9 -8.48 20.20 4.47
C GLU A 9 -7.44 19.82 5.54
N ALA A 10 -7.92 19.43 6.73
CA ALA A 10 -7.06 18.94 7.81
C ALA A 10 -6.45 17.57 7.49
N THR A 11 -7.24 16.62 6.99
CA THR A 11 -6.76 15.30 6.57
C THR A 11 -5.76 15.43 5.41
N TRP A 12 -6.09 16.23 4.39
CA TRP A 12 -5.19 16.49 3.27
C TRP A 12 -3.86 17.10 3.73
N LYS A 13 -3.90 18.11 4.60
CA LYS A 13 -2.69 18.74 5.13
C LYS A 13 -1.82 17.72 5.87
N ALA A 14 -2.41 16.97 6.81
CA ALA A 14 -1.70 15.96 7.59
C ALA A 14 -1.10 14.84 6.73
N PHE A 15 -1.78 14.47 5.64
CA PHE A 15 -1.26 13.55 4.62
C PHE A 15 -0.07 14.15 3.87
N SER A 16 -0.20 15.39 3.38
CA SER A 16 0.79 16.05 2.52
C SER A 16 2.11 16.40 3.23
N GLU A 17 2.07 16.56 4.55
CA GLU A 17 3.25 16.84 5.38
C GLU A 17 4.04 15.57 5.76
N ARG A 18 3.48 14.38 5.51
CA ARG A 18 4.11 13.09 5.81
C ARG A 18 4.83 12.51 4.59
N VAL A 19 5.81 11.65 4.86
CA VAL A 19 6.46 10.85 3.82
C VAL A 19 5.43 9.94 3.16
N THR A 20 5.50 9.84 1.84
CA THR A 20 4.60 9.02 1.03
C THR A 20 5.39 8.06 0.16
N TRP A 21 4.80 6.91 -0.14
CA TRP A 21 5.30 6.03 -1.20
C TRP A 21 4.60 6.38 -2.51
N ASP A 22 5.38 6.89 -3.46
CA ASP A 22 4.96 7.18 -4.84
C ASP A 22 5.44 6.07 -5.79
N ALA A 23 4.50 5.30 -6.36
CA ALA A 23 4.79 4.23 -7.33
C ALA A 23 3.53 3.79 -8.11
N ARG A 24 3.68 2.81 -9.00
CA ARG A 24 2.55 2.20 -9.74
C ARG A 24 2.12 0.87 -9.13
N PHE A 25 0.86 0.77 -8.76
CA PHE A 25 0.28 -0.42 -8.14
C PHE A 25 -0.93 -0.91 -8.92
N HIS A 26 -1.16 -2.22 -8.84
CA HIS A 26 -2.46 -2.79 -9.18
C HIS A 26 -3.44 -2.37 -8.08
N ALA A 27 -4.40 -1.51 -8.40
CA ALA A 27 -5.32 -0.97 -7.41
C ALA A 27 -6.72 -0.75 -7.96
N THR A 28 -7.72 -0.90 -7.08
CA THR A 28 -9.11 -0.49 -7.33
C THR A 28 -9.60 0.41 -6.22
N VAL A 29 -10.61 1.22 -6.56
CA VAL A 29 -11.42 1.95 -5.59
C VAL A 29 -12.86 1.57 -5.85
N GLU A 30 -13.48 0.94 -4.85
CA GLU A 30 -14.86 0.51 -4.92
C GLU A 30 -15.70 1.44 -4.04
N ALA A 31 -16.73 2.07 -4.61
CA ALA A 31 -17.72 2.81 -3.84
C ALA A 31 -18.61 1.83 -3.07
N GLY A 32 -18.96 2.18 -1.83
CA GLY A 32 -19.79 1.32 -1.01
C GLY A 32 -20.31 2.02 0.23
N GLU A 33 -20.75 1.22 1.19
CA GLU A 33 -21.18 1.72 2.49
C GLU A 33 -20.00 1.72 3.47
N ARG A 34 -20.09 2.57 4.50
CA ARG A 34 -19.11 2.55 5.58
C ARG A 34 -19.20 1.20 6.32
N LEU A 35 -18.05 0.54 6.46
CA LEU A 35 -17.96 -0.76 7.12
C LEU A 35 -18.41 -0.69 8.59
N SER A 36 -19.05 -1.75 9.07
CA SER A 36 -19.35 -1.93 10.49
C SER A 36 -18.08 -2.13 11.32
N ALA A 37 -18.17 -1.97 12.64
CA ALA A 37 -17.03 -2.17 13.53
C ALA A 37 -16.41 -3.58 13.42
N ASP A 38 -17.24 -4.62 13.35
CA ASP A 38 -16.76 -6.01 13.21
C ASP A 38 -16.09 -6.25 11.86
N ALA A 39 -16.64 -5.67 10.78
CA ALA A 39 -16.05 -5.75 9.46
C ALA A 39 -14.70 -5.02 9.42
N LEU A 40 -14.59 -3.85 10.06
CA LEU A 40 -13.33 -3.12 10.20
C LEU A 40 -12.29 -3.91 10.99
N ALA A 41 -12.67 -4.55 12.10
CA ALA A 41 -11.75 -5.39 12.87
C ALA A 41 -11.18 -6.52 12.00
N SER A 42 -12.05 -7.23 11.27
CA SER A 42 -11.64 -8.30 10.36
C SER A 42 -10.74 -7.81 9.21
N VAL A 43 -11.02 -6.63 8.64
CA VAL A 43 -10.15 -5.98 7.65
C VAL A 43 -8.78 -5.67 8.23
N ASN A 44 -8.72 -5.11 9.45
CA ASN A 44 -7.45 -4.77 10.10
C ASN A 44 -6.60 -6.00 10.40
N ASP A 45 -7.20 -7.11 10.86
CA ASP A 45 -6.48 -8.36 11.09
C ASP A 45 -5.87 -8.91 9.78
N ARG A 46 -6.64 -8.86 8.68
CA ARG A 46 -6.11 -9.22 7.35
C ARG A 46 -4.99 -8.30 6.91
N ASN A 47 -5.16 -6.99 7.05
CA ASN A 47 -4.15 -6.01 6.68
C ASN A 47 -2.85 -6.19 7.46
N ALA A 48 -2.93 -6.44 8.77
CA ALA A 48 -1.76 -6.69 9.60
C ALA A 48 -0.95 -7.89 9.06
N ASN A 49 -1.65 -8.99 8.75
CA ASN A 49 -1.00 -10.17 8.16
C ASN A 49 -0.39 -9.88 6.79
N VAL A 50 -1.08 -9.14 5.92
CA VAL A 50 -0.58 -8.74 4.60
C VAL A 50 0.67 -7.87 4.74
N LEU A 51 0.67 -6.88 5.63
CA LEU A 51 1.81 -5.97 5.85
C LEU A 51 3.03 -6.71 6.36
N VAL A 52 2.86 -7.64 7.32
CA VAL A 52 3.94 -8.50 7.80
C VAL A 52 4.52 -9.35 6.66
N ALA A 53 3.67 -9.98 5.86
CA ALA A 53 4.13 -10.79 4.72
C ALA A 53 4.86 -9.93 3.68
N VAL A 54 4.31 -8.76 3.33
CA VAL A 54 4.89 -7.83 2.36
C VAL A 54 6.25 -7.33 2.84
N ALA A 55 6.38 -6.93 4.10
CA ALA A 55 7.65 -6.48 4.69
C ALA A 55 8.71 -7.58 4.63
N ALA A 56 8.37 -8.81 5.06
CA ALA A 56 9.29 -9.95 5.01
C ALA A 56 9.73 -10.29 3.58
N LEU A 57 8.82 -10.25 2.60
CA LEU A 57 9.12 -10.53 1.20
C LEU A 57 9.95 -9.42 0.54
N MET A 58 9.79 -8.17 0.98
CA MET A 58 10.58 -7.04 0.47
C MET A 58 12.01 -7.02 1.03
N ASP A 59 12.20 -7.36 2.30
CA ASP A 59 13.54 -7.41 2.92
C ASP A 59 14.43 -8.48 2.27
N ARG A 60 13.85 -9.64 1.95
CA ARG A 60 14.58 -10.75 1.31
C ARG A 60 15.18 -10.39 -0.04
N ARG A 61 14.59 -9.43 -0.78
CA ARG A 61 15.18 -8.94 -2.04
C ARG A 61 16.46 -8.13 -1.83
N VAL A 62 16.73 -7.67 -0.62
CA VAL A 62 17.91 -6.85 -0.27
C VAL A 62 19.09 -7.74 0.13
N ASP A 63 18.83 -8.91 0.70
CA ASP A 63 19.82 -9.74 1.40
C ASP A 63 20.48 -10.84 0.54
N THR A 64 20.48 -10.69 -0.80
CA THR A 64 21.09 -11.70 -1.70
C THR A 64 22.62 -11.60 -1.81
N GLY A 65 23.27 -10.87 -0.88
CA GLY A 65 24.72 -10.68 -0.83
C GLY A 65 25.38 -11.58 0.21
N GLU A 66 26.08 -12.60 -0.30
CA GLU A 66 27.25 -13.30 0.29
C GLU A 66 27.20 -13.65 1.79
N ASP A 67 26.77 -14.89 2.08
CA ASP A 67 27.19 -15.60 3.30
C ASP A 67 27.61 -17.03 2.93
N ASP A 68 28.92 -17.26 2.92
CA ASP A 68 29.61 -18.51 2.56
C ASP A 68 29.56 -19.55 3.71
N ASN A 69 28.38 -19.73 4.32
CA ASN A 69 28.13 -20.73 5.36
C ASN A 69 27.10 -21.76 4.84
N ALA A 70 27.36 -23.06 5.05
CA ALA A 70 26.45 -24.15 4.68
C ALA A 70 25.03 -23.97 5.23
N LEU A 71 24.89 -23.38 6.42
CA LEU A 71 23.57 -23.01 6.96
C LEU A 71 22.90 -21.89 6.14
N GLY A 72 23.67 -20.88 5.72
CA GLY A 72 23.20 -19.80 4.85
C GLY A 72 22.73 -20.32 3.49
N GLN A 73 23.46 -21.30 2.91
CA GLN A 73 23.07 -21.95 1.66
C GLN A 73 21.77 -22.75 1.79
N GLU A 74 21.57 -23.49 2.89
CA GLU A 74 20.32 -24.21 3.14
C GLU A 74 19.14 -23.25 3.39
N VAL A 75 19.37 -22.14 4.09
CA VAL A 75 18.37 -21.07 4.27
C VAL A 75 18.03 -20.45 2.91
N ALA A 76 19.01 -20.12 2.07
CA ALA A 76 18.79 -19.60 0.71
C ALA A 76 18.05 -20.60 -0.19
N ARG A 77 18.26 -21.91 0.01
CA ARG A 77 17.53 -22.94 -0.73
C ARG A 77 16.07 -23.05 -0.27
N LEU A 78 15.81 -22.97 1.03
CA LEU A 78 14.45 -22.91 1.58
C LEU A 78 13.72 -21.63 1.13
N ASP A 79 14.43 -20.52 1.11
CA ASP A 79 14.01 -19.21 0.60
C ASP A 79 13.51 -19.30 -0.85
N ALA A 80 14.33 -19.89 -1.72
CA ALA A 80 13.99 -20.09 -3.13
C ALA A 80 12.73 -20.96 -3.29
N LYS A 81 12.60 -22.05 -2.51
CA LYS A 81 11.40 -22.90 -2.52
C LYS A 81 10.16 -22.11 -2.10
N LEU A 82 10.27 -21.29 -1.06
CA LEU A 82 9.15 -20.45 -0.59
C LEU A 82 8.73 -19.43 -1.64
N ASN A 83 9.68 -18.83 -2.36
CA ASN A 83 9.38 -17.89 -3.46
C ASN A 83 8.65 -18.59 -4.62
N VAL A 84 9.08 -19.80 -4.98
CA VAL A 84 8.39 -20.59 -6.01
C VAL A 84 6.97 -20.96 -5.55
N LEU A 85 6.80 -21.36 -4.28
CA LEU A 85 5.47 -21.64 -3.72
C LEU A 85 4.59 -20.39 -3.73
N MET A 86 5.13 -19.23 -3.34
CA MET A 86 4.40 -17.96 -3.40
C MET A 86 4.00 -17.59 -4.83
N GLU A 87 4.87 -17.79 -5.81
CA GLU A 87 4.56 -17.56 -7.22
C GLU A 87 3.48 -18.52 -7.73
N ILE A 88 3.55 -19.80 -7.37
CA ILE A 88 2.52 -20.79 -7.70
C ILE A 88 1.19 -20.41 -7.06
N VAL A 89 1.19 -20.08 -5.77
CA VAL A 89 -0.02 -19.64 -5.04
C VAL A 89 -0.60 -18.38 -5.67
N ASN A 90 0.22 -17.38 -6.00
CA ASN A 90 -0.22 -16.20 -6.71
C ASN A 90 -0.87 -16.55 -8.06
N ARG A 91 -0.30 -17.46 -8.85
CA ARG A 91 -0.87 -17.89 -10.13
C ARG A 91 -2.18 -18.68 -9.98
N LEU A 92 -2.29 -19.49 -8.93
CA LEU A 92 -3.48 -20.29 -8.64
C LEU A 92 -4.63 -19.42 -8.12
N LEU A 93 -4.32 -18.45 -7.27
CA LEU A 93 -5.31 -17.55 -6.66
C LEU A 93 -5.68 -16.38 -7.58
N LEU A 94 -4.77 -15.95 -8.46
CA LEU A 94 -4.99 -14.83 -9.38
C LEU A 94 -4.40 -15.12 -10.77
N PRO A 95 -5.24 -15.43 -11.77
CA PRO A 95 -4.86 -15.29 -13.17
C PRO A 95 -4.36 -13.86 -13.45
N GLN A 96 -3.31 -13.68 -14.28
CA GLN A 96 -2.81 -12.31 -14.55
C GLN A 96 -3.86 -11.38 -15.17
N SER A 97 -4.85 -11.93 -15.88
CA SER A 97 -5.99 -11.18 -16.42
C SER A 97 -6.99 -10.69 -15.37
N SER A 98 -6.90 -11.16 -14.12
CA SER A 98 -7.80 -10.77 -13.03
C SER A 98 -7.24 -9.67 -12.14
N LEU A 99 -6.00 -9.22 -12.37
CA LEU A 99 -5.45 -8.09 -11.64
C LEU A 99 -6.01 -6.77 -12.18
N PRO A 100 -6.33 -5.81 -11.30
CA PRO A 100 -6.81 -4.50 -11.73
C PRO A 100 -5.71 -3.71 -12.47
N PRO A 101 -6.05 -2.64 -13.20
CA PRO A 101 -5.04 -1.86 -13.91
C PRO A 101 -3.98 -1.29 -12.97
N ARG A 102 -2.78 -1.11 -13.52
CA ARG A 102 -1.67 -0.50 -12.79
C ARG A 102 -1.77 1.02 -12.86
N ILE A 103 -2.12 1.68 -11.76
CA ILE A 103 -2.29 3.14 -11.68
C ILE A 103 -1.19 3.78 -10.85
N ALA A 104 -0.91 5.06 -11.10
CA ALA A 104 0.04 5.84 -10.31
C ALA A 104 -0.61 6.23 -8.98
N VAL A 105 0.00 5.84 -7.86
CA VAL A 105 -0.54 6.04 -6.53
C VAL A 105 0.53 6.65 -5.64
N ARG A 106 0.10 7.58 -4.79
CA ARG A 106 0.88 8.10 -3.68
C ARG A 106 0.12 7.88 -2.39
N PHE A 107 0.68 7.17 -1.41
CA PHE A 107 -0.02 6.90 -0.17
C PHE A 107 0.89 6.92 1.07
N ASN A 108 0.26 7.09 2.23
CA ASN A 108 0.83 6.84 3.56
C ASN A 108 -0.28 6.32 4.48
N ALA A 109 -0.05 6.20 5.79
CA ALA A 109 -1.03 5.66 6.73
C ALA A 109 -2.31 6.51 6.89
N LEU A 110 -2.33 7.75 6.38
CA LEU A 110 -3.49 8.64 6.48
C LEU A 110 -4.39 8.62 5.25
N GLY A 111 -3.85 8.32 4.07
CA GLY A 111 -4.64 8.40 2.86
C GLY A 111 -3.86 8.09 1.60
N MET A 112 -4.55 8.31 0.48
CA MET A 112 -4.06 7.96 -0.85
C MET A 112 -4.50 8.97 -1.89
N VAL A 113 -3.53 9.38 -2.71
CA VAL A 113 -3.74 10.13 -3.94
C VAL A 113 -3.64 9.18 -5.12
N LEU A 114 -4.61 9.29 -6.04
CA LEU A 114 -4.69 8.47 -7.24
C LEU A 114 -5.35 9.28 -8.38
N PRO A 115 -5.33 8.79 -9.64
CA PRO A 115 -5.99 9.46 -10.74
C PRO A 115 -7.47 9.68 -10.45
N TRP A 116 -8.01 10.80 -10.91
CA TRP A 116 -9.42 11.15 -10.71
C TRP A 116 -10.38 10.17 -11.40
N ASP A 117 -9.97 9.62 -12.54
CA ASP A 117 -10.81 8.78 -13.36
C ASP A 117 -11.28 7.52 -12.61
N GLY A 118 -12.58 7.28 -12.60
CA GLY A 118 -13.22 6.17 -11.89
C GLY A 118 -13.48 6.38 -10.38
N LEU A 119 -13.15 7.54 -9.80
CA LEU A 119 -13.46 7.82 -8.39
C LEU A 119 -14.93 8.25 -8.17
N PRO A 120 -15.54 7.85 -7.04
CA PRO A 120 -16.88 8.29 -6.69
C PRO A 120 -16.93 9.76 -6.21
N PRO A 121 -18.14 10.34 -6.09
CA PRO A 121 -18.33 11.71 -5.59
C PRO A 121 -17.73 11.96 -4.20
N VAL A 122 -17.41 13.23 -3.91
CA VAL A 122 -16.91 13.67 -2.59
C VAL A 122 -17.88 13.28 -1.47
N GLY A 123 -17.33 12.78 -0.37
CA GLY A 123 -18.08 12.33 0.80
C GLY A 123 -18.53 10.88 0.75
N GLN A 124 -18.33 10.18 -0.37
CA GLN A 124 -18.70 8.77 -0.50
C GLN A 124 -17.71 7.86 0.22
N PRO A 125 -18.20 6.86 0.98
CA PRO A 125 -17.35 5.79 1.48
C PRO A 125 -16.81 4.93 0.35
N VAL A 126 -15.55 4.54 0.51
CA VAL A 126 -14.83 3.73 -0.46
C VAL A 126 -14.01 2.65 0.23
N LEU A 127 -13.79 1.56 -0.49
CA LEU A 127 -12.78 0.57 -0.17
C LEU A 127 -11.71 0.59 -1.25
N VAL A 128 -10.50 0.97 -0.87
CA VAL A 128 -9.34 0.86 -1.73
C VAL A 128 -8.75 -0.54 -1.58
N LYS A 129 -8.44 -1.21 -2.68
CA LYS A 129 -7.66 -2.45 -2.67
C LYS A 129 -6.33 -2.21 -3.38
N LEU A 130 -5.22 -2.41 -2.67
CA LEU A 130 -3.86 -2.20 -3.17
C LEU A 130 -3.12 -3.54 -3.20
N HIS A 131 -2.70 -3.99 -4.38
CA HIS A 131 -1.93 -5.23 -4.52
C HIS A 131 -0.44 -4.95 -4.71
N PHE A 132 0.39 -5.56 -3.86
CA PHE A 132 1.84 -5.45 -3.94
C PHE A 132 2.42 -6.48 -4.91
N ASP A 133 3.46 -6.12 -5.67
CA ASP A 133 4.10 -7.04 -6.61
C ASP A 133 4.71 -8.29 -5.94
N VAL A 134 5.11 -8.19 -4.67
CA VAL A 134 5.64 -9.31 -3.89
C VAL A 134 4.56 -10.29 -3.42
N CYS A 135 3.31 -9.82 -3.31
CA CYS A 135 2.18 -10.59 -2.80
C CYS A 135 0.90 -10.10 -3.47
N ARG A 136 0.69 -10.54 -4.71
CA ARG A 136 -0.42 -10.05 -5.53
C ARG A 136 -1.75 -10.67 -5.12
N ALA A 137 -1.76 -11.90 -4.61
CA ALA A 137 -2.97 -12.61 -4.21
C ALA A 137 -3.78 -11.92 -3.10
N LEU A 138 -3.10 -11.18 -2.21
CA LEU A 138 -3.71 -10.60 -1.02
C LEU A 138 -3.63 -9.06 -1.08
N PRO A 139 -4.75 -8.36 -1.34
CA PRO A 139 -4.74 -6.91 -1.31
C PRO A 139 -4.59 -6.39 0.12
N LEU A 140 -3.97 -5.23 0.24
CA LEU A 140 -4.18 -4.36 1.38
C LEU A 140 -5.50 -3.61 1.18
N GLU A 141 -6.44 -3.78 2.10
CA GLU A 141 -7.79 -3.23 2.03
C GLU A 141 -7.87 -1.96 2.90
N LEU A 142 -8.06 -0.79 2.29
CA LEU A 142 -7.99 0.49 3.00
C LEU A 142 -9.35 1.18 2.91
N PRO A 143 -10.22 1.01 3.93
CA PRO A 143 -11.48 1.73 4.03
C PRO A 143 -11.21 3.23 4.18
N GLY A 144 -12.05 4.05 3.56
CA GLY A 144 -11.90 5.49 3.64
C GLY A 144 -13.06 6.26 3.07
N ILE A 145 -12.92 7.57 3.03
CA ILE A 145 -13.86 8.50 2.41
C ILE A 145 -13.16 9.19 1.25
N ARG A 146 -13.83 9.32 0.10
CA ARG A 146 -13.35 10.20 -0.97
C ARG A 146 -13.50 11.64 -0.48
N GLU A 147 -12.38 12.33 -0.31
CA GLU A 147 -12.30 13.71 0.21
C GLU A 147 -11.72 14.67 -0.80
N ALA A 148 -12.25 15.90 -0.92
CA ALA A 148 -11.75 16.89 -1.86
C ALA A 148 -10.21 16.90 -1.95
N GLY A 149 -9.69 16.57 -3.13
CA GLY A 149 -8.25 16.44 -3.36
C GLY A 149 -7.64 17.76 -3.83
N PRO A 150 -6.32 17.77 -4.09
CA PRO A 150 -5.66 18.91 -4.71
C PRO A 150 -6.31 19.27 -6.06
N ALA A 151 -6.27 20.55 -6.44
CA ALA A 151 -6.88 21.04 -7.69
C ALA A 151 -6.13 20.59 -8.97
N ASP A 152 -5.21 19.64 -8.87
CA ASP A 152 -4.33 19.15 -9.94
C ASP A 152 -4.93 18.01 -10.78
N GLY A 153 -6.24 17.75 -10.62
CA GLY A 153 -6.94 16.68 -11.34
C GLY A 153 -6.69 15.29 -10.78
N LYS A 154 -6.20 15.17 -9.54
CA LYS A 154 -6.12 13.91 -8.80
C LYS A 154 -7.21 13.82 -7.76
N GLY A 155 -7.59 12.58 -7.42
CA GLY A 155 -8.46 12.34 -6.28
C GLY A 155 -7.68 12.03 -5.02
N PHE A 156 -8.34 12.24 -3.89
CA PHE A 156 -7.82 11.91 -2.57
C PHE A 156 -8.85 11.06 -1.81
N VAL A 157 -8.34 10.02 -1.15
CA VAL A 157 -9.08 9.16 -0.22
C VAL A 157 -8.40 9.27 1.14
N GLY A 158 -9.13 9.75 2.14
CA GLY A 158 -8.71 9.73 3.54
C GLY A 158 -9.09 8.40 4.17
N PHE A 159 -8.14 7.72 4.81
CA PHE A 159 -8.39 6.39 5.39
C PHE A 159 -9.08 6.48 6.75
N GLU A 160 -10.12 5.66 6.94
CA GLU A 160 -10.91 5.56 8.16
C GLU A 160 -10.86 4.14 8.73
N GLY A 161 -10.96 4.02 10.05
CA GLY A 161 -11.09 2.72 10.72
C GLY A 161 -9.83 1.84 10.73
N LEU A 162 -8.68 2.32 10.25
CA LEU A 162 -7.40 1.62 10.43
C LEU A 162 -6.96 1.68 11.90
N THR A 163 -6.60 0.53 12.47
CA THR A 163 -6.05 0.43 13.82
C THR A 163 -4.61 0.97 13.87
N GLU A 164 -4.16 1.38 15.06
CA GLU A 164 -2.80 1.91 15.25
C GLU A 164 -1.71 0.94 14.75
N PRO A 165 -1.76 -0.38 15.04
CA PRO A 165 -0.74 -1.30 14.54
C PRO A 165 -0.67 -1.35 13.00
N VAL A 166 -1.81 -1.29 12.32
CA VAL A 166 -1.85 -1.26 10.85
C VAL A 166 -1.27 0.04 10.31
N ARG A 167 -1.58 1.17 10.95
CA ARG A 167 -1.01 2.48 10.58
C ARG A 167 0.49 2.49 10.75
N ASP A 168 1.00 2.04 11.89
CA ASP A 168 2.43 1.96 12.19
C ASP A 168 3.19 1.12 11.16
N GLU A 169 2.65 -0.04 10.78
CA GLU A 169 3.28 -0.91 9.78
C GLU A 169 3.25 -0.29 8.37
N ILE A 170 2.17 0.42 7.99
CA ILE A 170 2.14 1.20 6.74
C ILE A 170 3.21 2.30 6.78
N GLU A 171 3.34 3.04 7.89
CA GLU A 171 4.36 4.08 8.02
C GLU A 171 5.77 3.51 7.88
N ARG A 172 6.09 2.42 8.60
CA ARG A 172 7.39 1.74 8.51
C ARG A 172 7.69 1.30 7.08
N LEU A 173 6.73 0.69 6.40
CA LEU A 173 6.84 0.24 5.02
C LEU A 173 7.12 1.41 4.07
N VAL A 174 6.34 2.49 4.20
CA VAL A 174 6.47 3.71 3.38
C VAL A 174 7.83 4.38 3.60
N PHE A 175 8.27 4.52 4.85
CA PHE A 175 9.59 5.09 5.17
C PHE A 175 10.73 4.26 4.58
N ARG A 176 10.66 2.94 4.68
CA ARG A 176 11.66 2.03 4.13
C ARG A 176 11.77 2.21 2.62
N GLN A 177 10.64 2.21 1.93
CA GLN A 177 10.65 2.37 0.48
C GLN A 177 11.09 3.77 0.04
N HIS A 178 10.65 4.81 0.75
CA HIS A 178 11.07 6.16 0.45
C HIS A 178 12.59 6.32 0.56
N ARG A 179 13.19 5.81 1.65
CA ARG A 179 14.66 5.80 1.81
C ARG A 179 15.36 5.10 0.65
N ARG A 180 14.81 3.99 0.18
CA ARG A 180 15.35 3.25 -0.97
C ARG A 180 15.25 4.06 -2.27
N GLN A 181 14.10 4.64 -2.58
CA GLN A 181 13.92 5.48 -3.78
C GLN A 181 14.88 6.68 -3.79
N VAL A 182 15.11 7.30 -2.63
CA VAL A 182 16.07 8.40 -2.49
C VAL A 182 17.51 7.93 -2.74
N ALA A 183 17.89 6.76 -2.22
CA ALA A 183 19.22 6.19 -2.45
C ALA A 183 19.45 5.86 -3.93
N GLU A 184 18.48 5.23 -4.58
CA GLU A 184 18.52 4.90 -6.01
C GLU A 184 18.62 6.18 -6.88
N ALA A 185 17.83 7.21 -6.56
CA ALA A 185 17.88 8.48 -7.29
C ALA A 185 19.25 9.19 -7.16
N ARG A 186 19.87 9.15 -5.96
CA ARG A 186 21.21 9.71 -5.73
C ARG A 186 22.30 8.93 -6.48
N ALA A 187 22.22 7.60 -6.49
CA ALA A 187 23.17 6.76 -7.21
C ALA A 187 23.12 7.02 -8.72
N ASN A 188 21.92 7.15 -9.30
CA ASN A 188 21.74 7.47 -10.71
C ASN A 188 22.25 8.88 -11.05
N ALA A 189 22.05 9.86 -10.18
CA ALA A 189 22.53 11.22 -10.38
C ALA A 189 24.06 11.36 -10.26
N ALA A 190 24.75 10.44 -9.57
CA ALA A 190 26.20 10.42 -9.46
C ALA A 190 26.91 9.70 -10.64
N GLN A 191 26.14 9.01 -11.49
CA GLN A 191 26.64 8.24 -12.64
C GLN A 191 26.41 8.94 -13.99
N GLY A 192 25.68 10.05 -14.02
CA GLY A 192 25.43 10.88 -15.21
C GLY A 192 26.16 12.22 -15.13
#